data_AF-A0AAJ0LF07-F1
#
_entry.id   AF-A0AAJ0LF07-F1
#
_cell.length_a   1.000
_cell.length_b   1.000
_cell.length_c   1.000
_cell.angle_alpha   90.00
_cell.angle_beta   90.00
_cell.angle_gamma   90.00
#
_symmetry.space_group_name_H-M   'P 1'
#
loop_
_entity.id
_entity.type
_entity.pdbx_description
1 polymer ?
#
loop_
_entity_poly.entity_id
_entity_poly.type
_entity_poly.pdbx_seq_one_letter_code
_entity_poly.pdbx_strand_id
1 'polypeptide(L)'
;MFRKNEWHFDWSEFMTGIIFLIVAYCLFNQPGKTLSGLVIVIAIAAIIRGIAKISAYSRLRQETGMRATLMLVDAIVDVILGILFILNIPAGVAALGYIFAFWFLFDSIVALLNVGHLKQFNTGLYIVSMILNILGVIVGILLLMDPVVTAVTMVTLVGFYFAFFGINAIIIAFARRL
;
A
#
# COMPACT_ATOMS: atom_id res chain seq x y z
N MET A 1 12.36 37.08 -4.34
CA MET A 1 11.75 36.76 -5.66
C MET A 1 10.57 35.83 -5.41
N PHE A 2 9.35 36.37 -5.37
CA PHE A 2 8.13 35.58 -5.29
C PHE A 2 7.59 35.42 -6.72
N ARG A 3 7.52 34.17 -7.19
CA ARG A 3 7.00 33.83 -8.52
C ARG A 3 5.52 34.22 -8.54
N LYS A 4 5.14 35.15 -9.43
CA LYS A 4 3.74 35.41 -9.78
C LYS A 4 3.15 34.09 -10.33
N ASN A 5 2.23 33.48 -9.61
CA ASN A 5 1.38 32.44 -10.19
C ASN A 5 0.35 33.15 -11.06
N GLU A 6 0.52 33.01 -12.37
CA GLU A 6 -0.50 33.42 -13.32
C GLU A 6 -1.68 32.45 -13.21
N TRP A 7 -2.89 33.02 -13.12
CA TRP A 7 -4.17 32.32 -12.95
C TRP A 7 -4.52 31.60 -14.25
N HIS A 8 -3.89 30.44 -14.46
CA HIS A 8 -4.06 29.60 -15.63
C HIS A 8 -4.51 28.20 -15.20
N PHE A 9 -5.37 27.61 -16.03
CA PHE A 9 -5.80 26.21 -15.86
C PHE A 9 -4.58 25.30 -15.74
N ASP A 10 -4.52 24.52 -14.65
CA ASP A 10 -3.39 23.65 -14.38
C ASP A 10 -3.54 22.33 -15.14
N TRP A 11 -3.02 22.32 -16.37
CA TRP A 11 -3.02 21.14 -17.24
C TRP A 11 -2.35 19.92 -16.59
N SER A 12 -1.37 20.12 -15.72
CA SER A 12 -0.64 19.03 -15.06
C SER A 12 -1.52 18.30 -14.04
N GLU A 13 -2.32 19.04 -13.27
CA GLU A 13 -3.25 18.48 -12.31
C GLU A 13 -4.45 17.82 -13.01
N PHE A 14 -4.93 18.41 -14.10
CA PHE A 14 -6.01 17.81 -14.90
C PHE A 14 -5.61 16.45 -15.49
N MET A 15 -4.42 16.36 -16.10
CA MET A 15 -3.89 15.10 -16.62
C MET A 15 -3.71 14.06 -15.51
N THR A 16 -3.16 14.48 -14.36
CA THR A 16 -3.03 13.62 -13.17
C THR A 16 -4.38 13.06 -12.74
N GLY A 17 -5.40 13.92 -12.71
CA GLY A 17 -6.77 13.53 -12.39
C GLY A 17 -7.34 12.48 -13.33
N ILE A 18 -7.20 12.68 -14.65
CA ILE A 18 -7.63 11.70 -15.65
C ILE A 18 -6.90 10.35 -15.46
N ILE A 19 -5.57 10.37 -15.28
CA ILE A 19 -4.79 9.15 -15.08
C ILE A 19 -5.29 8.40 -13.84
N PHE A 20 -5.53 9.11 -12.73
CA PHE A 20 -6.03 8.49 -11.50
C PHE A 20 -7.42 7.89 -11.67
N LEU A 21 -8.31 8.54 -12.43
CA LEU A 21 -9.63 7.98 -12.74
C LEU A 21 -9.55 6.72 -13.62
N ILE A 22 -8.65 6.71 -14.61
CA ILE A 22 -8.41 5.51 -15.45
C ILE A 22 -7.89 4.36 -14.60
N VAL A 23 -6.94 4.63 -13.69
CA VAL A 23 -6.40 3.64 -12.76
C VAL A 23 -7.51 3.10 -11.84
N ALA A 24 -8.33 3.99 -11.24
CA ALA A 24 -9.46 3.59 -10.41
C ALA A 24 -10.45 2.69 -11.17
N TYR A 25 -10.79 3.07 -12.40
CA TYR A 25 -11.66 2.26 -13.27
C TYR A 25 -11.08 0.87 -13.54
N CYS A 26 -9.77 0.77 -13.80
CA CYS A 26 -9.08 -0.51 -14.00
C CYS A 26 -9.14 -1.39 -12.74
N LEU A 27 -8.93 -0.79 -11.56
CA LEU A 27 -8.98 -1.48 -10.26
C LEU A 27 -10.37 -2.06 -9.98
N PHE A 28 -11.45 -1.33 -10.30
CA PHE A 28 -12.83 -1.78 -10.07
C PHE A 28 -13.32 -2.80 -11.10
N ASN A 29 -12.95 -2.65 -12.37
CA ASN A 29 -13.48 -3.49 -13.44
C ASN A 29 -12.94 -4.93 -13.35
N GLN A 30 -11.66 -5.11 -13.03
CA GLN A 30 -11.01 -6.44 -13.03
C GLN A 30 -10.04 -6.60 -11.86
N PRO A 31 -10.53 -6.59 -10.60
CA PRO A 31 -9.67 -6.61 -9.41
C PRO A 31 -8.73 -7.83 -9.38
N GLY A 32 -9.21 -9.00 -9.81
CA GLY A 32 -8.38 -10.22 -9.86
C GLY A 32 -7.20 -10.13 -10.84
N LYS A 33 -7.39 -9.50 -12.01
CA LYS A 33 -6.29 -9.32 -12.98
C LYS A 33 -5.30 -8.27 -12.49
N THR A 34 -5.80 -7.19 -11.89
CA THR A 34 -4.94 -6.17 -11.29
C THR A 34 -4.11 -6.74 -10.15
N LEU A 35 -4.69 -7.58 -9.29
CA LEU A 35 -3.96 -8.32 -8.26
C LEU A 35 -2.86 -9.20 -8.85
N SER A 36 -3.19 -9.98 -9.87
CA SER A 36 -2.21 -10.84 -10.55
C SER A 36 -1.05 -10.02 -11.14
N GLY A 37 -1.37 -8.89 -11.79
CA GLY A 37 -0.37 -7.96 -12.31
C GLY A 37 0.51 -7.37 -11.21
N LEU A 38 -0.08 -6.95 -10.08
CA LEU A 38 0.65 -6.46 -8.92
C LEU A 38 1.61 -7.52 -8.36
N VAL A 39 1.15 -8.76 -8.21
CA VAL A 39 1.99 -9.88 -7.77
C VAL A 39 3.19 -10.07 -8.70
N ILE A 40 2.99 -10.03 -10.02
CA ILE A 40 4.09 -10.17 -11.00
C ILE A 40 5.10 -9.03 -10.84
N VAL A 41 4.63 -7.79 -10.76
CA VAL A 41 5.52 -6.63 -10.58
C VAL A 41 6.31 -6.73 -9.28
N ILE A 42 5.65 -7.10 -8.17
CA ILE A 42 6.28 -7.28 -6.86
C ILE A 42 7.30 -8.42 -6.92
N ALA A 43 6.96 -9.54 -7.56
CA ALA A 43 7.84 -10.70 -7.68
C ALA A 43 9.10 -10.38 -8.51
N ILE A 44 8.96 -9.69 -9.64
CA ILE A 44 10.09 -9.24 -10.46
C ILE A 44 10.96 -8.26 -9.65
N ALA A 45 10.35 -7.30 -8.96
CA ALA A 45 11.07 -6.36 -8.12
C ALA A 45 11.83 -7.07 -6.97
N ALA A 46 11.22 -8.09 -6.34
CA ALA A 46 11.86 -8.90 -5.30
C ALA A 46 13.08 -9.65 -5.83
N ILE A 47 12.98 -10.29 -7.01
CA ILE A 47 14.12 -10.98 -7.64
C ILE A 47 15.26 -10.00 -7.93
N ILE A 48 14.96 -8.85 -8.57
CA ILE A 48 15.98 -7.84 -8.90
C ILE A 48 16.65 -7.32 -7.63
N ARG A 49 15.86 -7.01 -6.59
CA ARG A 49 16.38 -6.54 -5.30
C ARG A 49 17.23 -7.59 -4.61
N GLY A 50 16.79 -8.85 -4.58
CA GLY A 50 17.54 -9.95 -3.99
C GLY A 50 18.89 -10.17 -4.69
N ILE A 51 18.91 -10.17 -6.02
CA ILE A 51 20.15 -10.26 -6.81
C ILE A 51 21.09 -9.08 -6.50
N ALA A 52 20.55 -7.85 -6.45
CA ALA A 52 21.33 -6.67 -6.10
C ALA A 52 21.95 -6.79 -4.70
N LYS A 53 21.17 -7.23 -3.69
CA LYS A 53 21.66 -7.44 -2.32
C LYS A 53 22.75 -8.53 -2.25
N ILE A 54 22.61 -9.62 -3.01
CA ILE A 54 23.64 -10.67 -3.11
C ILE A 54 24.93 -10.10 -3.71
N SER A 55 24.86 -9.31 -4.77
CA SER A 55 26.06 -8.72 -5.38
C SER A 55 26.79 -7.74 -4.43
N ALA A 56 26.03 -7.02 -3.60
CA ALA A 56 26.55 -6.08 -2.62
C ALA A 56 27.16 -6.74 -1.36
N TYR A 57 26.85 -8.02 -1.11
CA TYR A 57 27.32 -8.73 0.10
C TYR A 57 28.84 -8.74 0.24
N SER A 58 29.56 -8.97 -0.86
CA SER A 58 31.03 -9.05 -0.86
C SER A 58 31.71 -7.81 -0.28
N ARG A 59 31.11 -6.63 -0.51
CA ARG A 59 31.59 -5.34 0.01
C ARG A 59 31.21 -5.13 1.47
N LEU A 60 29.99 -5.50 1.86
CA LEU A 60 29.46 -5.27 3.21
C LEU A 60 30.02 -6.22 4.27
N ARG A 61 30.45 -7.43 3.87
CA ARG A 61 31.05 -8.41 4.77
C ARG A 61 32.34 -7.89 5.42
N GLN A 62 33.09 -7.03 4.72
CA GLN A 62 34.36 -6.46 5.22
C GLN A 62 34.14 -5.45 6.35
N GLU A 63 32.98 -4.79 6.39
CA GLU A 63 32.70 -3.67 7.31
C GLU A 63 31.81 -4.07 8.50
N THR A 64 30.85 -4.99 8.31
CA THR A 64 29.77 -5.19 9.31
C THR A 64 29.33 -6.64 9.55
N GLY A 65 30.11 -7.63 9.10
CA GLY A 65 30.01 -9.07 9.47
C GLY A 65 28.59 -9.63 9.66
N MET A 66 28.05 -9.53 10.88
CA MET A 66 26.71 -10.01 11.24
C MET A 66 25.56 -9.37 10.45
N ARG A 67 25.63 -8.06 10.16
CA ARG A 67 24.61 -7.37 9.34
C ARG A 67 24.63 -7.86 7.89
N ALA A 68 25.82 -8.15 7.37
CA ALA A 68 25.99 -8.67 6.01
C ALA A 68 25.39 -10.07 5.87
N THR A 69 25.50 -10.93 6.90
CA THR A 69 24.87 -12.26 6.89
C THR A 69 23.34 -12.18 6.92
N LEU A 70 22.75 -11.30 7.75
CA LEU A 70 21.30 -11.12 7.77
C LEU A 70 20.76 -10.61 6.43
N MET A 71 21.47 -9.67 5.82
CA MET A 71 21.13 -9.15 4.49
C MET A 71 21.18 -10.22 3.40
N LEU A 72 22.12 -11.18 3.49
CA LEU A 72 22.14 -12.31 2.56
C LEU A 72 20.93 -13.23 2.70
N VAL A 73 20.55 -13.56 3.94
CA VAL A 73 19.39 -14.42 4.18
C VAL A 73 18.14 -13.76 3.61
N ASP A 74 17.95 -12.47 3.90
CA ASP A 74 16.87 -11.64 3.34
C ASP A 74 16.88 -11.64 1.80
N ALA A 75 18.07 -11.49 1.19
CA ALA A 75 18.22 -11.50 -0.25
C ALA A 75 17.87 -12.85 -0.91
N ILE A 76 18.26 -13.96 -0.28
CA ILE A 76 17.92 -15.31 -0.75
C ILE A 76 16.41 -15.53 -0.65
N VAL A 77 15.81 -15.12 0.47
CA VAL A 77 14.35 -15.19 0.67
C VAL A 77 13.62 -14.37 -0.40
N ASP A 78 14.06 -13.15 -0.69
CA ASP A 78 13.48 -12.29 -1.73
C ASP A 78 13.47 -12.99 -3.11
N VAL A 79 14.59 -13.58 -3.52
CA VAL A 79 14.69 -14.30 -4.80
C VAL A 79 13.78 -15.51 -4.83
N ILE A 80 13.77 -16.32 -3.75
CA ILE A 80 12.93 -17.52 -3.66
C ILE A 80 11.45 -17.14 -3.71
N LEU A 81 11.01 -16.16 -2.90
CA LEU A 81 9.62 -15.70 -2.88
C LEU A 81 9.19 -15.14 -4.25
N GLY A 82 10.05 -14.35 -4.89
CA GLY A 82 9.76 -13.82 -6.22
C GLY A 82 9.59 -14.93 -7.26
N ILE A 83 10.46 -15.94 -7.27
CA ILE A 83 10.32 -17.10 -8.16
C ILE A 83 9.03 -17.87 -7.86
N LEU A 84 8.76 -18.16 -6.58
CA LEU A 84 7.56 -18.89 -6.16
C LEU A 84 6.27 -18.17 -6.58
N PHE A 85 6.21 -16.85 -6.45
CA PHE A 85 5.04 -16.08 -6.85
C PHE A 85 4.84 -16.05 -8.36
N ILE A 86 5.91 -15.99 -9.16
CA ILE A 86 5.80 -16.11 -10.63
C ILE A 86 5.27 -17.49 -11.03
N LEU A 87 5.73 -18.55 -10.35
CA LEU A 87 5.29 -19.92 -10.62
C LEU A 87 3.85 -20.19 -10.14
N ASN A 88 3.41 -19.52 -9.07
CA ASN A 88 2.07 -19.66 -8.50
C ASN A 88 1.49 -18.29 -8.11
N ILE A 89 0.90 -17.63 -9.10
CA ILE A 89 0.28 -16.31 -8.95
C ILE A 89 -0.83 -16.31 -7.87
N PRO A 90 -1.75 -17.30 -7.81
CA PRO A 90 -2.72 -17.37 -6.72
C PRO A 90 -2.11 -17.37 -5.33
N ALA A 91 -0.98 -18.06 -5.13
CA ALA A 91 -0.27 -18.04 -3.85
C ALA A 91 0.28 -16.65 -3.52
N GLY A 92 0.79 -15.93 -4.53
CA GLY A 92 1.22 -14.54 -4.36
C GLY A 92 0.06 -13.60 -4.00
N VAL A 93 -1.12 -13.77 -4.61
CA VAL A 93 -2.32 -13.00 -4.27
C VAL A 93 -2.75 -13.27 -2.83
N ALA A 94 -2.75 -14.53 -2.41
CA ALA A 94 -3.06 -14.89 -1.02
C ALA A 94 -2.02 -14.31 -0.04
N ALA A 95 -0.73 -14.35 -0.37
CA ALA A 95 0.32 -13.75 0.44
C ALA A 95 0.12 -12.24 0.62
N LEU A 96 -0.20 -11.51 -0.45
CA LEU A 96 -0.55 -10.08 -0.36
C LEU A 96 -1.76 -9.85 0.55
N GLY A 97 -2.79 -10.68 0.43
CA GLY A 97 -3.95 -10.65 1.29
C GLY A 97 -3.60 -10.79 2.77
N TYR A 98 -2.80 -11.80 3.13
CA TYR A 98 -2.35 -11.98 4.50
C TYR A 98 -1.49 -10.82 5.00
N ILE A 99 -0.53 -10.34 4.21
CA ILE A 99 0.30 -9.19 4.57
C ILE A 99 -0.57 -7.97 4.88
N PHE A 100 -1.57 -7.70 4.03
CA PHE A 100 -2.50 -6.59 4.24
C PHE A 100 -3.36 -6.79 5.49
N ALA A 101 -3.92 -7.99 5.70
CA ALA A 101 -4.71 -8.29 6.91
C ALA A 101 -3.88 -8.11 8.19
N PHE A 102 -2.65 -8.65 8.22
CA PHE A 102 -1.75 -8.49 9.37
C PHE A 102 -1.40 -7.03 9.63
N TRP A 103 -1.10 -6.27 8.57
CA TRP A 103 -0.81 -4.85 8.70
C TRP A 103 -2.02 -4.06 9.23
N PHE A 104 -3.21 -4.29 8.66
CA PHE A 104 -4.45 -3.64 9.08
C PHE A 104 -4.83 -3.98 10.53
N LEU A 105 -4.65 -5.24 10.93
CA LEU A 105 -4.84 -5.68 12.30
C LEU A 105 -3.88 -4.98 13.25
N PHE A 106 -2.59 -4.97 12.91
CA PHE A 106 -1.57 -4.35 13.73
C PHE A 106 -1.86 -2.85 13.90
N ASP A 107 -2.21 -2.16 12.81
CA ASP A 107 -2.59 -0.74 12.83
C ASP A 107 -3.79 -0.49 13.74
N SER A 108 -4.85 -1.30 13.61
CA SER A 108 -6.06 -1.21 14.44
C SER A 108 -5.77 -1.42 15.93
N ILE A 109 -4.91 -2.39 16.26
CA ILE A 109 -4.51 -2.67 17.65
C ILE A 109 -3.70 -1.51 18.22
N VAL A 110 -2.70 -1.01 17.47
CA VAL A 110 -1.88 0.13 17.90
C VAL A 110 -2.72 1.38 18.07
N ALA A 111 -3.66 1.66 17.16
CA ALA A 111 -4.58 2.77 17.26
C ALA A 111 -5.49 2.66 18.50
N LEU A 112 -5.98 1.44 18.81
CA LEU A 112 -6.77 1.19 20.01
C LEU A 112 -5.96 1.44 21.29
N LEU A 113 -4.71 1.00 21.35
CA LEU A 113 -3.84 1.22 22.51
C LEU A 113 -3.53 2.71 22.73
N ASN A 114 -3.41 3.48 21.65
CA ASN A 114 -3.06 4.90 21.71
C ASN A 114 -4.27 5.84 21.87
N VAL A 115 -5.51 5.34 21.73
CA VAL A 115 -6.74 6.15 21.76
C VAL A 115 -6.93 6.92 23.07
N GLY A 116 -6.33 6.46 24.17
CA GLY A 116 -6.40 7.09 25.49
C GLY A 116 -6.01 8.57 25.52
N HIS A 117 -5.11 9.00 24.63
CA HIS A 117 -4.69 10.41 24.51
C HIS A 117 -5.84 11.33 24.09
N LEU A 118 -6.81 10.83 23.31
CA LEU A 118 -7.95 11.63 22.82
C LEU A 118 -8.91 12.03 23.94
N LYS A 119 -8.92 11.29 25.06
CA LYS A 119 -9.79 11.58 26.22
C LYS A 119 -9.47 12.93 26.85
N GLN A 120 -8.24 13.42 26.72
CA GLN A 120 -7.82 14.72 27.26
C GLN A 120 -8.32 15.91 26.43
N PHE A 121 -8.64 15.68 25.14
CA PHE A 121 -9.08 16.73 24.23
C PHE A 121 -10.60 16.75 24.06
N ASN A 122 -11.22 15.58 23.83
CA ASN A 122 -12.65 15.47 23.61
C ASN A 122 -13.16 14.05 23.87
N THR A 123 -14.03 13.91 24.88
CA THR A 123 -14.65 12.63 25.26
C THR A 123 -15.49 12.02 24.14
N GLY A 124 -16.16 12.82 23.31
CA GLY A 124 -16.96 12.33 22.19
C GLY A 124 -16.10 11.70 21.10
N LEU A 125 -15.00 12.35 20.71
CA LEU A 125 -14.04 11.80 19.74
C LEU A 125 -13.36 10.54 20.28
N TYR A 126 -13.04 10.51 21.57
CA TYR A 126 -12.50 9.31 22.22
C TYR A 126 -13.42 8.10 22.06
N ILE A 127 -14.73 8.24 22.33
CA ILE A 127 -15.71 7.16 22.21
C ILE A 127 -15.82 6.69 20.76
N VAL A 128 -15.93 7.62 19.80
CA VAL A 128 -16.03 7.28 18.38
C VAL A 128 -14.78 6.54 17.91
N SER A 129 -13.58 7.06 18.19
CA SER A 129 -12.33 6.39 17.81
C SER A 129 -12.18 5.03 18.46
N MET A 130 -12.57 4.88 19.73
CA MET A 130 -12.54 3.59 20.42
C MET A 130 -13.45 2.56 19.74
N ILE A 131 -14.69 2.93 19.38
CA ILE A 131 -15.61 2.05 18.65
C ILE A 131 -15.03 1.69 17.27
N LEU A 132 -14.52 2.66 16.52
CA LEU A 132 -13.94 2.44 15.20
C LEU A 132 -12.73 1.49 15.26
N ASN A 133 -11.85 1.65 16.25
CA ASN A 133 -10.69 0.78 16.41
C ASN A 133 -11.08 -0.65 16.79
N ILE A 134 -12.11 -0.83 17.65
CA ILE A 134 -12.64 -2.17 17.98
C ILE A 134 -13.22 -2.83 16.72
N LEU A 135 -14.00 -2.09 15.93
CA LEU A 135 -14.50 -2.57 14.64
C LEU A 135 -13.35 -2.89 13.68
N GLY A 136 -12.29 -2.08 13.65
CA GLY A 136 -11.09 -2.32 12.87
C GLY A 136 -10.42 -3.65 13.22
N VAL A 137 -10.28 -3.96 14.52
CA VAL A 137 -9.76 -5.26 14.96
C VAL A 137 -10.65 -6.41 14.49
N ILE A 138 -11.98 -6.28 14.62
CA ILE A 138 -12.92 -7.32 14.17
C ILE A 138 -12.80 -7.53 12.66
N VAL A 139 -12.83 -6.45 11.88
CA VAL A 139 -12.65 -6.50 10.41
C VAL A 139 -11.32 -7.15 10.07
N GLY A 140 -10.23 -6.77 10.74
CA GLY A 140 -8.93 -7.37 10.50
C GLY A 140 -8.89 -8.88 10.75
N ILE A 141 -9.61 -9.38 11.78
CA ILE A 141 -9.73 -10.82 12.04
C ILE A 141 -10.51 -11.49 10.90
N LEU A 142 -11.60 -10.87 10.43
CA LEU A 142 -12.37 -11.37 9.30
C LEU A 142 -11.53 -11.41 8.00
N LEU A 143 -10.67 -10.42 7.78
CA LEU A 143 -9.74 -10.39 6.64
C LEU A 143 -8.74 -11.56 6.66
N LEU A 144 -8.37 -12.08 7.82
CA LEU A 144 -7.50 -13.26 7.89
C LEU A 144 -8.20 -14.57 7.47
N MET A 145 -9.54 -14.61 7.47
CA MET A 145 -10.29 -15.83 7.15
C MET A 145 -10.25 -16.17 5.66
N ASP A 146 -10.24 -15.16 4.80
CA ASP A 146 -10.11 -15.34 3.35
C ASP A 146 -9.13 -14.29 2.77
N PRO A 147 -7.87 -14.68 2.50
CA PRO A 147 -6.86 -13.77 2.00
C PRO A 147 -7.17 -13.27 0.58
N VAL A 148 -7.93 -14.01 -0.22
CA VAL A 148 -8.28 -13.59 -1.59
C VAL A 148 -9.30 -12.47 -1.53
N VAL A 149 -10.34 -12.63 -0.72
CA VAL A 149 -11.31 -11.55 -0.45
C VAL A 149 -10.62 -10.32 0.13
N THR A 150 -9.64 -10.52 1.00
CA THR A 150 -8.84 -9.43 1.57
C THR A 150 -8.02 -8.69 0.53
N ALA A 151 -7.34 -9.42 -0.36
CA ALA A 151 -6.59 -8.80 -1.45
C ALA A 151 -7.51 -8.00 -2.39
N VAL A 152 -8.71 -8.52 -2.69
CA VAL A 152 -9.72 -7.79 -3.48
C VAL A 152 -10.21 -6.55 -2.74
N THR A 153 -10.45 -6.65 -1.43
CA THR A 153 -10.87 -5.52 -0.59
C THR A 153 -9.81 -4.42 -0.59
N MET A 154 -8.53 -4.78 -0.43
CA MET A 154 -7.39 -3.86 -0.52
C MET A 154 -7.38 -3.12 -1.86
N VAL A 155 -7.45 -3.85 -2.98
CA VAL A 155 -7.44 -3.25 -4.32
C VAL A 155 -8.64 -2.33 -4.54
N THR A 156 -9.80 -2.70 -4.00
CA THR A 156 -11.02 -1.89 -4.08
C THR A 156 -10.87 -0.59 -3.28
N LEU A 157 -10.31 -0.64 -2.06
CA LEU A 157 -10.02 0.54 -1.25
C LEU A 157 -9.03 1.47 -1.95
N VAL A 158 -7.97 0.92 -2.56
CA VAL A 158 -7.01 1.68 -3.37
C VAL A 158 -7.71 2.30 -4.59
N GLY A 159 -8.65 1.60 -5.22
CA GLY A 159 -9.48 2.14 -6.31
C GLY A 159 -10.28 3.36 -5.86
N PHE A 160 -10.92 3.31 -4.69
CA PHE A 160 -11.64 4.44 -4.11
C PHE A 160 -10.71 5.63 -3.82
N TYR A 161 -9.51 5.35 -3.31
CA TYR A 161 -8.49 6.38 -3.08
C TYR A 161 -8.13 7.09 -4.40
N PHE A 162 -7.80 6.34 -5.46
CA PHE A 162 -7.50 6.93 -6.76
C PHE A 162 -8.69 7.69 -7.35
N ALA A 163 -9.92 7.19 -7.19
CA ALA A 163 -11.11 7.90 -7.65
C ALA A 163 -11.27 9.26 -6.94
N PHE A 164 -11.17 9.26 -5.60
CA PHE A 164 -11.28 10.48 -4.80
C PHE A 164 -10.19 11.50 -5.15
N PHE A 165 -8.93 11.07 -5.20
CA PHE A 165 -7.81 11.95 -5.57
C PHE A 165 -7.89 12.41 -7.02
N GLY A 166 -8.38 11.56 -7.93
CA GLY A 166 -8.58 11.93 -9.33
C GLY A 166 -9.62 13.04 -9.49
N ILE A 167 -10.76 12.92 -8.81
CA ILE A 167 -11.79 13.97 -8.76
C ILE A 167 -11.21 15.25 -8.15
N ASN A 168 -10.51 15.14 -7.02
CA ASN A 168 -9.92 16.31 -6.35
C ASN A 168 -8.92 17.04 -7.25
N ALA A 169 -8.03 16.31 -7.95
CA ALA A 169 -7.07 16.91 -8.88
C ALA A 169 -7.76 17.66 -10.04
N ILE A 170 -8.86 17.13 -10.56
CA ILE A 170 -9.67 17.84 -11.57
C ILE A 170 -10.27 19.12 -10.98
N ILE A 171 -10.83 19.05 -9.77
CA ILE A 171 -11.39 20.22 -9.09
C ILE A 171 -10.33 21.30 -8.91
N ILE A 172 -9.12 20.97 -8.45
CA ILE A 172 -8.04 21.95 -8.24
C ILE A 172 -7.56 22.54 -9.57
N ALA A 173 -7.46 21.74 -10.63
CA ALA A 173 -7.10 22.24 -11.96
C ALA A 173 -8.07 23.32 -12.47
N PHE A 174 -9.37 23.19 -12.16
CA PHE A 174 -10.37 24.22 -12.44
C PHE A 174 -10.39 25.34 -11.41
N ALA A 175 -10.15 25.06 -10.12
CA ALA A 175 -10.15 26.07 -9.07
C ALA A 175 -9.00 27.07 -9.22
N ARG A 176 -7.82 26.65 -9.71
CA ARG A 176 -6.71 27.56 -10.03
C ARG A 176 -6.97 28.49 -11.22
N ARG A 177 -8.04 28.22 -11.99
CA ARG A 177 -8.50 29.07 -13.10
C ARG A 177 -9.41 30.21 -12.62
N LEU A 178 -10.10 30.06 -11.48
CA LEU A 178 -11.04 31.04 -10.91
C LEU A 178 -10.29 32.02 -10.01
#